data_AF-A0A955UXW1-F1
#
_entry.id   AF-A0A955UXW1-F1
#
_cell.length_a   1.000
_cell.length_b   1.000
_cell.length_c   1.000
_cell.angle_alpha   90.00
_cell.angle_beta   90.00
_cell.angle_gamma   90.00
#
_symmetry.space_group_name_H-M   'P 1'
#
loop_
_entity.id
_entity.type
_entity.pdbx_description
1 polymer ?
#
loop_
_entity_poly.entity_id
_entity_poly.type
_entity_poly.pdbx_seq_one_letter_code
_entity_poly.pdbx_strand_id
1 'polypeptide(L)' 'YTVDYDRSGAPARGIVVGETDAGRRFVANTPDDPAWLADFAAEERVGATGTVAPDGARLRFDAR' A
#
# COMPACT_ATOMS: atom_id res chain seq x y z
N TYR A 1 3.02 7.06 -2.71
CA TYR A 1 2.14 5.91 -2.96
C TYR A 1 1.24 6.24 -4.14
N THR A 2 0.53 5.27 -4.70
CA THR A 2 -0.55 5.51 -5.66
C THR A 2 -1.69 4.53 -5.38
N VAL A 3 -2.90 4.90 -5.80
CA VAL A 3 -4.08 4.06 -5.73
C VAL A 3 -4.68 3.97 -7.13
N ASP A 4 -4.83 2.75 -7.62
CA ASP A 4 -5.54 2.46 -8.86
C ASP A 4 -7.03 2.27 -8.52
N TYR A 5 -7.89 2.96 -9.26
CA TYR A 5 -9.35 2.86 -9.14
C TYR A 5 -9.92 2.08 -10.31
N ASP A 6 -10.95 1.29 -10.05
CA ASP A 6 -11.67 0.55 -11.09
C ASP A 6 -12.66 1.45 -11.86
N ARG A 7 -13.40 0.86 -12.80
CA ARG A 7 -14.38 1.60 -13.62
C ARG A 7 -15.62 2.06 -12.85
N SER A 8 -15.87 1.53 -11.66
CA SER A 8 -16.93 2.03 -10.77
C SER A 8 -16.47 3.22 -9.93
N GLY A 9 -15.16 3.53 -9.95
CA GLY A 9 -14.55 4.55 -9.12
C GLY A 9 -14.18 4.04 -7.72
N ALA A 10 -14.20 2.73 -7.48
CA ALA A 10 -13.76 2.13 -6.22
C ALA A 10 -12.24 1.90 -6.22
N PRO A 11 -11.54 2.16 -5.11
CA PRO A 11 -10.12 1.87 -5.01
C PRO A 11 -9.90 0.35 -5.08
N ALA A 12 -9.12 -0.09 -6.04
CA ALA A 12 -8.95 -1.50 -6.36
C ALA A 12 -7.55 -2.03 -5.97
N ARG A 13 -6.55 -1.15 -5.91
CA ARG A 13 -5.18 -1.53 -5.55
C ARG A 13 -4.36 -0.33 -5.11
N GLY A 14 -3.64 -0.43 -4.00
CA GLY A 14 -2.60 0.52 -3.63
C GLY A 14 -1.20 -0.02 -3.92
N ILE A 15 -0.32 0.85 -4.43
CA ILE A 15 1.13 0.59 -4.58
C ILE A 15 1.91 1.58 -3.71
N VAL A 16 2.79 1.04 -2.88
CA VAL A 16 3.65 1.81 -1.98
C VAL A 16 5.10 1.65 -2.43
N VAL A 17 5.78 2.79 -2.57
CA VAL A 17 7.24 2.86 -2.59
C VAL A 17 7.64 3.44 -1.24
N GLY A 18 8.49 2.72 -0.52
CA GLY A 18 8.92 3.10 0.82
C GLY A 18 10.38 2.79 1.07
N GLU A 19 10.83 3.08 2.28
CA GLU A 19 12.18 2.81 2.77
C GLU A 19 12.09 1.99 4.06
N THR A 20 12.91 0.96 4.21
CA THR A 20 13.05 0.21 5.47
C THR A 20 13.96 0.99 6.42
N ASP A 21 13.94 0.66 7.72
CA ASP A 21 14.87 1.24 8.72
C ASP A 21 16.36 1.12 8.34
N ALA A 22 16.73 0.13 7.51
CA ALA A 22 18.09 -0.03 6.98
C ALA A 22 18.39 0.82 5.72
N GLY A 23 17.54 1.78 5.35
CA GLY A 23 17.69 2.64 4.18
C GLY A 23 17.40 1.97 2.83
N ARG A 24 16.87 0.74 2.81
CA ARG A 24 16.57 0.03 1.56
C ARG A 24 15.19 0.41 1.03
N ARG A 25 15.13 0.76 -0.25
CA ARG A 25 13.85 0.99 -0.94
C ARG A 25 13.13 -0.31 -1.26
N PHE A 26 11.81 -0.27 -1.22
CA PHE A 26 10.95 -1.37 -1.65
C PHE A 26 9.77 -0.86 -2.48
N VAL A 27 9.18 -1.77 -3.27
CA VAL A 27 7.88 -1.58 -3.91
C VAL A 27 6.97 -2.68 -3.41
N ALA A 28 5.82 -2.31 -2.83
CA ALA A 28 4.88 -3.24 -2.24
C ALA A 28 3.44 -2.92 -2.68
N ASN A 29 2.62 -3.95 -2.69
CA ASN A 29 1.17 -3.81 -2.77
C ASN A 29 0.62 -3.57 -1.39
N THR A 30 -0.58 -3.04 -1.33
CA THR A 30 -1.40 -2.97 -0.12
C THR A 30 -2.29 -4.21 -0.03
N PRO A 31 -2.96 -4.46 1.12
CA PRO A 31 -4.02 -5.46 1.21
C PRO A 31 -5.08 -5.28 0.11
N ASP A 32 -5.66 -6.38 -0.37
CA ASP A 32 -6.76 -6.37 -1.35
C ASP A 32 -8.14 -6.24 -0.68
N ASP A 33 -8.18 -5.70 0.55
CA ASP A 33 -9.41 -5.48 1.30
C ASP A 33 -10.05 -4.13 0.89
N PRO A 34 -11.30 -4.11 0.41
CA PRO A 34 -11.93 -2.88 -0.07
C PRO A 34 -12.11 -1.80 1.00
N ALA A 35 -12.37 -2.19 2.26
CA ALA A 35 -12.55 -1.22 3.34
C ALA A 35 -11.21 -0.57 3.69
N TRP A 36 -10.16 -1.39 3.82
CA TRP A 36 -8.80 -0.92 4.03
C TRP A 36 -8.34 0.00 2.89
N LEU A 37 -8.63 -0.34 1.63
CA LEU A 37 -8.27 0.48 0.47
C LEU A 37 -9.02 1.82 0.43
N ALA A 38 -10.30 1.83 0.81
CA ALA A 38 -11.07 3.06 0.95
C ALA A 38 -10.47 3.98 2.01
N ASP A 39 -10.16 3.45 3.19
CA ASP A 39 -9.50 4.20 4.27
C ASP A 39 -8.10 4.66 3.84
N PHE A 40 -7.33 3.80 3.18
CA PHE A 40 -6.00 4.13 2.70
C PHE A 40 -6.02 5.30 1.71
N ALA A 41 -7.01 5.31 0.81
CA ALA A 41 -7.18 6.33 -0.22
C ALA A 41 -7.77 7.65 0.30
N ALA A 42 -8.48 7.62 1.43
CA ALA A 42 -9.12 8.79 2.02
C ALA A 42 -8.16 9.73 2.78
N GLU A 43 -6.96 9.26 3.12
CA GLU A 43 -5.99 9.99 3.95
C GLU A 43 -4.64 10.17 3.25
N GLU A 44 -3.86 11.16 3.72
CA GLU A 44 -2.46 11.29 3.35
C GLU A 44 -1.63 10.18 3.99
N ARG A 45 -0.76 9.52 3.20
CA ARG A 45 0.02 8.35 3.63
C ARG A 45 1.53 8.53 3.51
N VAL A 46 2.02 9.68 3.06
CA VAL A 46 3.45 10.00 3.09
C VAL A 46 3.94 10.04 4.54
N GLY A 47 4.98 9.25 4.81
CA GLY A 47 5.54 9.12 6.17
C GLY A 47 4.82 8.12 7.06
N ALA A 48 3.75 7.45 6.58
CA ALA A 48 3.11 6.37 7.33
C ALA A 48 4.09 5.22 7.58
N THR A 49 4.04 4.66 8.79
CA THR A 49 4.85 3.50 9.18
C THR A 49 4.05 2.21 9.00
N GLY A 50 4.75 1.09 8.85
CA GLY A 50 4.10 -0.18 8.61
C GLY A 50 5.07 -1.33 8.53
N THR A 51 4.57 -2.50 8.16
CA THR A 51 5.39 -3.69 7.94
C THR A 51 5.35 -4.05 6.46
N VAL A 52 6.52 -4.35 5.90
CA VAL A 52 6.62 -4.92 4.55
C VAL A 52 7.07 -6.38 4.65
N ALA A 53 6.35 -7.27 3.97
CA ALA A 53 6.62 -8.71 3.98
C ALA A 53 6.45 -9.32 2.58
N PRO A 54 7.14 -10.44 2.28
CA PRO A 54 6.87 -11.22 1.07
C PRO A 54 5.42 -11.74 1.02
N ASP A 55 4.81 -11.65 -0.14
CA ASP A 55 3.49 -12.18 -0.48
C ASP A 55 3.53 -12.78 -1.89
N GLY A 56 3.83 -14.07 -1.95
CA GLY A 56 4.14 -14.78 -3.19
C GLY A 56 5.32 -14.13 -3.94
N ALA A 57 5.07 -13.70 -5.18
CA ALA A 57 6.08 -13.05 -6.03
C ALA A 57 6.20 -11.54 -5.80
N ARG A 58 5.48 -10.98 -4.83
CA ARG A 58 5.41 -9.54 -4.56
C ARG A 58 5.74 -9.27 -3.09
N LEU A 59 5.87 -7.99 -2.74
CA LEU A 59 5.82 -7.54 -1.35
C LEU A 59 4.43 -7.01 -1.05
N ARG A 60 4.01 -7.16 0.20
CA ARG A 60 2.83 -6.52 0.79
C ARG A 60 3.27 -5.55 1.88
N PHE A 61 2.66 -4.37 1.91
CA PHE A 61 2.82 -3.36 2.94
C PHE A 61 1.52 -3.20 3.72
N ASP A 62 1.60 -3.43 5.02
CA ASP A 62 0.52 -3.22 5.98
C ASP A 62 0.83 -1.96 6.79
N ALA A 63 0.07 -0.89 6.56
CA ALA A 63 0.19 0.37 7.31
C ALA A 63 -0.26 0.17 8.77
N ARG A 64 0.37 0.90 9.69
CA ARG A 64 -0.01 0.99 11.11
C ARG A 64 -0.85 2.23 11.39
#